data_AF-A0A1F9QWA8-F1
#
_entry.id   AF-A0A1F9QWA8-F1
#
_cell.length_a   1.000
_cell.length_b   1.000
_cell.length_c   1.000
_cell.angle_alpha   90.00
_cell.angle_beta   90.00
_cell.angle_gamma   90.00
#
_symmetry.space_group_name_H-M   'P 1'
#
loop_
_entity.id
_entity.type
_entity.pdbx_description
1 polymer ?
#
loop_
_entity_poly.entity_id
_entity_poly.type
_entity_poly.pdbx_seq_one_letter_code
_entity_poly.pdbx_strand_id
1 'polypeptide(L)'
;MNERKHTQGPEISAFLDGALAGKDRVRVDAHLAACPACRAESESLRQLKMTVRAAPRKRMPADLALALERRFVRSQPWWRANSRPAFWVPAGTMAAAALLAGFWMRSTGAADEVPLEPLLTAHARYSAEALVPEENLVASTYSDQLTALYANSSDAELE
;
A
#
# COMPACT_ATOMS: atom_id res chain seq x y z
N MET A 1 8.44 26.75 -33.41
CA MET A 1 8.38 26.76 -31.94
C MET A 1 7.67 25.46 -31.54
N ASN A 2 8.43 24.44 -31.16
CA ASN A 2 7.98 23.04 -31.16
C ASN A 2 7.09 22.72 -29.94
N GLU A 3 5.92 22.13 -30.18
CA GLU A 3 4.97 21.59 -29.22
C GLU A 3 5.62 20.45 -28.40
N ARG A 4 6.51 20.80 -27.47
CA ARG A 4 7.12 19.84 -26.55
C ARG A 4 6.09 19.51 -25.47
N LYS A 5 5.35 18.41 -25.64
CA LYS A 5 4.41 17.83 -24.67
C LYS A 5 5.01 17.91 -23.25
N HIS A 6 4.37 18.69 -22.38
CA HIS A 6 4.72 18.78 -20.96
C HIS A 6 4.43 17.45 -20.26
N THR A 7 5.24 17.09 -19.26
CA THR A 7 4.94 15.96 -18.38
C THR A 7 3.69 16.29 -17.55
N GLN A 8 2.76 15.33 -17.44
CA GLN A 8 1.52 15.55 -16.69
C GLN A 8 1.78 15.53 -15.17
N GLY A 9 1.04 16.33 -14.41
CA GLY A 9 1.17 16.43 -12.95
C GLY A 9 1.21 15.08 -12.20
N PRO A 10 0.40 14.07 -12.54
CA PRO A 10 0.45 12.75 -11.90
C PRO A 10 1.80 12.03 -12.07
N GLU A 11 2.44 12.14 -13.25
CA GLU A 11 3.75 11.53 -13.50
C GLU A 11 4.85 12.22 -12.69
N ILE A 12 4.77 13.55 -12.52
CA ILE A 12 5.70 14.32 -11.68
C ILE A 12 5.52 13.92 -10.20
N SER A 13 4.29 13.76 -9.73
CA SER A 13 4.03 13.27 -8.36
C SER A 13 4.58 11.86 -8.17
N ALA A 14 4.28 10.94 -9.10
CA ALA A 14 4.79 9.57 -9.06
C ALA A 14 6.32 9.52 -9.08
N PHE A 15 6.98 10.42 -9.82
CA PHE A 15 8.42 10.58 -9.80
C PHE A 15 8.92 11.01 -8.41
N LEU A 16 8.30 12.03 -7.80
CA LEU A 16 8.65 12.51 -6.46
C LEU A 16 8.35 11.48 -5.35
N ASP A 17 7.40 10.58 -5.57
CA ASP A 17 7.06 9.47 -4.68
C ASP A 17 7.96 8.24 -4.87
N GLY A 18 8.81 8.24 -5.90
CA GLY A 18 9.65 7.10 -6.25
C GLY A 18 8.87 5.92 -6.86
N ALA A 19 7.63 6.17 -7.28
CA ALA A 19 6.73 5.15 -7.85
C ALA A 19 7.02 4.85 -9.33
N LEU A 20 7.79 5.70 -10.01
CA LEU A 20 8.25 5.43 -11.38
C LEU A 20 9.49 4.52 -11.38
N ALA A 21 9.45 3.48 -12.22
CA ALA A 21 10.54 2.53 -12.41
C ALA A 21 11.11 2.59 -13.83
N GLY A 22 12.37 2.13 -13.97
CA GLY A 22 13.01 1.90 -15.26
C GLY A 22 12.95 3.10 -16.22
N LYS A 23 12.40 2.86 -17.42
CA LYS A 23 12.40 3.82 -18.53
C LYS A 23 11.59 5.09 -18.23
N ASP A 24 10.49 4.96 -17.49
CA ASP A 24 9.60 6.09 -17.21
C ASP A 24 10.25 7.10 -16.27
N ARG A 25 10.99 6.61 -15.28
CA ARG A 25 11.77 7.45 -14.38
C ARG A 25 12.84 8.24 -15.16
N VAL A 26 13.59 7.57 -16.04
CA VAL A 26 14.64 8.21 -16.86
C VAL A 26 14.03 9.26 -17.80
N ARG A 27 12.89 8.95 -18.42
CA ARG A 27 12.17 9.88 -19.31
C ARG A 27 11.73 11.15 -18.58
N VAL A 28 11.11 11.00 -17.40
CA VAL A 28 10.64 12.14 -16.60
C VAL A 28 11.83 12.96 -16.08
N ASP A 29 12.88 12.31 -15.59
CA ASP A 29 14.09 12.98 -15.12
C ASP A 29 14.76 13.83 -16.22
N ALA A 30 14.91 13.25 -17.42
CA ALA A 30 15.42 13.97 -18.59
C ALA A 30 14.53 15.15 -19.00
N HIS A 31 13.20 15.01 -18.87
CA HIS A 31 12.28 16.11 -19.16
C HIS A 31 12.39 17.24 -18.13
N LEU A 32 12.46 16.93 -16.84
CA LEU A 32 12.66 17.92 -15.78
C LEU A 32 14.02 18.65 -15.92
N ALA A 33 15.04 17.96 -16.44
CA ALA A 33 16.32 18.56 -16.79
C ALA A 33 16.22 19.56 -17.96
N ALA A 34 15.31 19.33 -18.91
CA ALA A 34 15.17 20.13 -20.13
C ALA A 34 14.04 21.19 -20.11
N CYS A 35 13.03 21.06 -19.23
CA CYS A 35 11.85 21.91 -19.21
C CYS A 35 11.73 22.71 -17.89
N PRO A 36 11.91 24.04 -17.92
CA PRO A 36 11.84 24.88 -16.70
C PRO A 36 10.44 24.95 -16.10
N ALA A 37 9.38 24.87 -16.91
CA ALA A 37 8.00 24.90 -16.43
C ALA A 37 7.67 23.66 -15.57
N CYS A 38 7.97 22.45 -16.07
CA CYS A 38 7.78 21.21 -15.32
C CYS A 38 8.70 21.13 -14.10
N ARG A 39 9.89 21.77 -14.14
CA ARG A 39 10.76 21.89 -12.97
C ARG A 39 10.13 22.77 -11.88
N ALA A 40 9.57 23.92 -12.24
CA ALA A 40 8.87 24.79 -11.29
C ALA A 40 7.68 24.06 -10.64
N GLU A 41 6.92 23.30 -11.41
CA GLU A 41 5.83 22.45 -10.89
C GLU A 41 6.36 21.33 -9.98
N SER A 42 7.46 20.67 -10.33
CA SER A 42 8.06 19.64 -9.47
C SER A 42 8.54 20.23 -8.12
N GLU A 43 9.00 21.47 -8.12
CA GLU A 43 9.44 22.16 -6.91
C GLU A 43 8.25 22.58 -6.04
N SER A 44 7.15 23.08 -6.62
CA SER A 44 5.94 23.39 -5.86
C SER A 44 5.34 22.15 -5.19
N LEU A 45 5.29 21.01 -5.90
CA LEU A 45 4.87 19.73 -5.35
C LEU A 45 5.82 19.21 -4.26
N ARG A 46 7.13 19.41 -4.42
CA ARG A 46 8.12 19.06 -3.40
C ARG A 46 7.92 19.89 -2.13
N GLN A 47 7.68 21.20 -2.25
CA GLN A 47 7.40 22.07 -1.12
C GLN A 47 6.13 21.64 -0.39
N LEU A 48 5.05 21.37 -1.12
CA LEU A 48 3.82 20.83 -0.54
C LEU A 48 4.07 19.54 0.23
N LYS A 49 4.83 18.60 -0.35
CA LYS A 49 5.19 17.33 0.30
C LYS A 49 6.00 17.54 1.58
N MET A 50 6.89 18.52 1.60
CA MET A 50 7.65 18.88 2.81
C MET A 50 6.74 19.45 3.90
N THR A 51 5.82 20.34 3.56
CA THR A 51 4.83 20.89 4.50
C THR A 51 3.96 19.80 5.10
N VAL A 52 3.43 18.89 4.28
CA VAL A 52 2.64 17.74 4.75
C VAL A 52 3.48 16.79 5.61
N ARG A 53 4.76 16.59 5.30
CA ARG A 53 5.66 15.77 6.12
C ARG A 53 5.97 16.39 7.49
N ALA A 54 6.02 17.71 7.56
CA ALA A 54 6.26 18.46 8.79
C ALA A 54 5.01 18.57 9.68
N ALA A 55 3.83 18.23 9.16
CA ALA A 55 2.59 18.26 9.93
C ALA A 55 2.65 17.29 11.14
N PRO A 56 1.93 17.61 12.24
CA PRO A 56 1.87 16.74 13.42
C PRO A 56 1.43 15.32 13.05
N ARG A 57 2.23 14.32 13.43
CA ARG A 57 1.92 12.90 13.22
C ARG A 57 1.53 12.25 14.54
N LYS A 58 0.42 11.50 14.55
CA LYS A 58 0.07 10.64 15.69
C LYS A 58 1.18 9.60 15.84
N ARG A 59 1.71 9.43 17.05
CA ARG A 59 2.72 8.40 17.32
C ARG A 59 2.08 7.02 17.12
N MET A 60 2.84 6.10 16.54
CA MET A 60 2.42 4.71 16.43
C MET A 60 2.20 4.12 17.84
N PRO A 61 1.04 3.52 18.12
CA PRO A 61 0.80 2.80 19.37
C PRO A 61 1.84 1.69 19.60
N ALA A 62 2.32 1.55 20.84
CA ALA A 62 3.40 0.61 21.16
C ALA A 62 3.00 -0.86 20.96
N ASP A 63 1.73 -1.19 21.20
CA ASP A 63 1.13 -2.50 20.95
C ASP A 63 1.15 -2.86 19.46
N LEU A 64 0.80 -1.90 18.59
CA LEU A 64 0.84 -2.06 17.14
C LEU A 64 2.29 -2.25 16.65
N ALA A 65 3.24 -1.47 17.18
CA ALA A 65 4.66 -1.62 16.86
C ALA A 65 5.16 -3.05 17.19
N LEU A 66 4.86 -3.54 18.39
CA LEU A 66 5.22 -4.90 18.83
C LEU A 66 4.51 -6.01 18.03
N ALA A 67 3.28 -5.77 17.58
CA ALA A 67 2.56 -6.70 16.71
C ALA A 67 3.23 -6.79 15.33
N LEU A 68 3.62 -5.66 14.74
CA LEU A 68 4.33 -5.61 13.45
C LEU A 68 5.70 -6.28 13.54
N GLU A 69 6.48 -5.99 14.57
CA GLU A 69 7.79 -6.63 14.79
C GLU A 69 7.66 -8.16 14.86
N ARG A 70 6.69 -8.68 15.61
CA ARG A 70 6.43 -10.12 15.68
C ARG A 70 6.06 -10.74 14.33
N ARG A 71 5.28 -10.03 13.51
CA ARG A 71 4.85 -10.53 12.20
C ARG A 71 5.96 -10.53 11.16
N PHE A 72 6.78 -9.49 11.12
CA PHE A 72 7.80 -9.33 10.07
C PHE A 72 9.15 -9.93 10.46
N VAL A 73 9.63 -9.70 11.68
CA VAL A 73 10.98 -10.15 12.12
C VAL A 73 11.01 -11.65 12.42
N ARG A 74 9.88 -12.24 12.82
CA ARG A 74 9.77 -13.66 13.19
C ARG A 74 9.32 -14.58 12.05
N SER A 75 9.21 -14.04 10.83
CA SER A 75 8.79 -14.79 9.64
C SER A 75 9.90 -15.66 9.04
N GLN A 76 11.07 -15.79 9.66
CA GLN A 76 12.04 -16.79 9.22
C GLN A 76 11.50 -18.19 9.54
N PRO A 77 11.15 -18.98 8.52
CA PRO A 77 10.53 -20.26 8.77
C PRO A 77 11.56 -21.23 9.31
N TRP A 78 11.15 -22.02 10.30
CA TRP A 78 11.96 -23.09 10.89
C TRP A 78 12.55 -24.07 9.85
N TRP A 79 11.92 -24.20 8.66
CA TRP A 79 12.42 -25.03 7.57
C TRP A 79 13.68 -24.50 6.85
N ARG A 80 14.07 -23.22 7.04
CA ARG A 80 15.36 -22.69 6.53
C ARG A 80 16.54 -22.97 7.47
N ALA A 81 16.30 -23.42 8.70
CA ALA A 81 17.34 -23.58 9.72
C ALA A 81 17.93 -24.99 9.81
N ASN A 82 17.39 -26.00 9.10
CA ASN A 82 17.91 -27.38 9.16
C ASN A 82 17.88 -28.08 7.80
N SER A 83 18.72 -27.61 6.87
CA SER A 83 18.96 -28.22 5.56
C SER A 83 19.95 -29.39 5.67
N ARG A 84 19.71 -30.36 6.55
CA ARG A 84 20.39 -31.66 6.48
C ARG A 84 19.43 -32.65 5.81
N PRO A 85 19.74 -33.15 4.61
CA PRO A 85 18.89 -34.15 3.97
C PRO A 85 18.99 -35.44 4.80
N ALA A 86 17.97 -35.69 5.63
CA ALA A 86 17.85 -36.93 6.38
C ALA A 86 17.48 -38.05 5.41
N PHE A 87 18.49 -38.67 4.80
CA PHE A 87 18.38 -39.72 3.79
C PHE A 87 17.77 -41.05 4.30
N TRP A 88 17.28 -41.13 5.55
CA TRP A 88 16.64 -42.33 6.08
C TRP A 88 15.29 -41.96 6.67
N VAL A 89 14.25 -42.01 5.84
CA VAL A 89 12.86 -41.88 6.28
C VAL A 89 12.25 -43.30 6.29
N PRO A 90 12.01 -43.92 7.46
CA PRO A 90 11.38 -45.23 7.52
C PRO A 90 9.93 -45.15 7.00
N ALA A 91 9.48 -46.20 6.29
CA ALA A 91 8.22 -46.23 5.54
C ALA A 91 6.94 -45.89 6.35
N GLY A 92 7.00 -45.89 7.69
CA GLY A 92 5.87 -45.52 8.56
C GLY A 92 5.56 -44.02 8.66
N THR A 93 6.49 -43.13 8.28
CA THR A 93 6.30 -41.67 8.47
C THR A 93 5.37 -41.03 7.44
N MET A 94 5.24 -41.61 6.23
CA MET A 94 4.39 -41.04 5.18
C MET A 94 2.90 -41.07 5.55
N ALA A 95 2.44 -42.13 6.24
CA ALA A 95 1.06 -42.23 6.69
C ALA A 95 0.73 -41.20 7.78
N ALA A 96 1.63 -40.99 8.74
CA ALA A 96 1.44 -39.98 9.79
C ALA A 96 1.49 -38.55 9.22
N ALA A 97 2.37 -38.28 8.24
CA ALA A 97 2.44 -36.98 7.57
C ALA A 97 1.16 -36.67 6.77
N ALA A 98 0.57 -37.67 6.10
CA ALA A 98 -0.70 -37.50 5.39
C ALA A 98 -1.87 -37.19 6.34
N LEU A 99 -1.92 -37.84 7.50
CA LEU A 99 -2.93 -37.56 8.53
C LEU A 99 -2.76 -36.16 9.13
N LEU A 100 -1.53 -35.75 9.44
CA LEU A 100 -1.24 -34.41 9.95
C LEU A 100 -1.51 -33.33 8.89
N ALA A 101 -1.19 -33.57 7.61
CA ALA A 101 -1.48 -32.65 6.52
C ALA A 101 -3.00 -32.53 6.28
N GLY A 102 -3.75 -33.64 6.33
CA GLY A 102 -5.21 -33.63 6.24
C GLY A 102 -5.87 -32.91 7.43
N PHE A 103 -5.34 -33.11 8.64
CA PHE A 103 -5.78 -32.39 9.84
C PHE A 103 -5.46 -30.89 9.74
N TRP A 104 -4.28 -30.53 9.24
CA TRP A 104 -3.89 -29.14 9.03
C TRP A 104 -4.76 -28.46 7.96
N MET A 105 -5.02 -29.13 6.83
CA MET A 105 -5.92 -28.67 5.76
C MET A 105 -7.36 -28.46 6.26
N ARG A 106 -7.82 -29.32 7.20
CA ARG A 106 -9.11 -29.14 7.90
C ARG A 106 -9.08 -27.91 8.81
N SER A 107 -7.95 -27.66 9.50
CA SER A 107 -7.81 -26.55 10.45
C SER A 107 -7.63 -25.19 9.78
N THR A 108 -7.07 -25.13 8.57
CA THR A 108 -6.89 -23.89 7.80
C THR A 108 -8.16 -23.45 7.06
N GLY A 109 -9.27 -24.20 7.19
CA GLY A 109 -10.56 -23.87 6.59
C GLY A 109 -11.37 -22.81 7.32
N ALA A 110 -10.88 -22.28 8.45
CA ALA A 110 -11.41 -21.04 9.01
C ALA A 110 -10.93 -19.90 8.09
N ALA A 111 -11.75 -19.58 7.09
CA ALA A 111 -11.62 -18.32 6.37
C ALA A 111 -11.59 -17.22 7.44
N ASP A 112 -10.47 -16.50 7.52
CA ASP A 112 -10.39 -15.25 8.26
C ASP A 112 -11.37 -14.27 7.58
N GLU A 113 -12.65 -14.38 7.93
CA GLU A 113 -13.62 -13.34 7.65
C GLU A 113 -13.11 -12.09 8.35
N VAL A 114 -12.54 -11.18 7.55
CA VAL A 114 -12.05 -9.91 8.03
C VAL A 114 -13.21 -9.23 8.75
N PRO A 115 -13.14 -9.07 10.09
CA PRO A 115 -14.27 -8.57 10.83
C PRO A 115 -14.42 -7.07 10.50
N LEU A 116 -15.40 -6.76 9.64
CA LEU A 116 -15.63 -5.41 9.11
C LEU A 116 -16.04 -4.43 10.20
N GLU A 117 -16.91 -4.85 11.12
CA GLU A 117 -17.41 -4.03 12.23
C GLU A 117 -16.32 -3.39 13.11
N PRO A 118 -15.34 -4.14 13.65
CA PRO A 118 -14.28 -3.53 14.45
C PRO A 118 -13.36 -2.60 13.63
N LEU A 119 -13.18 -2.87 12.33
CA LEU A 119 -12.42 -1.98 11.44
C LEU A 119 -13.16 -0.67 11.17
N LEU A 120 -14.46 -0.72 10.89
CA LEU A 120 -15.33 0.46 10.73
C LEU A 120 -15.37 1.29 12.01
N THR A 121 -15.50 0.63 13.16
CA THR A 121 -15.49 1.29 14.48
C THR A 121 -14.16 1.98 14.75
N ALA A 122 -13.03 1.35 14.40
CA ALA A 122 -11.71 1.94 14.55
C ALA A 122 -11.51 3.14 13.59
N HIS A 123 -12.03 3.06 12.37
CA HIS A 123 -11.99 4.17 11.40
C HIS A 123 -12.83 5.37 11.86
N ALA A 124 -14.03 5.13 12.39
CA ALA A 124 -14.90 6.18 12.93
C ALA A 124 -14.31 6.87 14.17
N ARG A 125 -13.61 6.13 15.04
CA ARG A 125 -12.86 6.73 16.15
C ARG A 125 -11.68 7.56 15.66
N TYR A 126 -10.98 7.10 14.62
CA TYR A 126 -9.87 7.85 14.03
C TYR A 126 -10.32 9.17 13.41
N SER A 127 -11.47 9.19 12.72
CA SER A 127 -12.03 10.43 12.17
C SER A 127 -12.51 11.39 13.28
N ALA A 128 -13.13 10.86 14.34
CA ALA A 128 -13.58 11.68 15.47
C ALA A 128 -12.42 12.26 16.32
N GLU A 129 -11.29 11.55 16.42
CA GLU A 129 -10.08 11.98 17.13
C GLU A 129 -9.04 12.66 16.19
N ALA A 130 -9.42 12.97 14.95
CA ALA A 130 -8.49 13.50 13.96
C ALA A 130 -7.84 14.80 14.46
N LEU A 131 -6.52 14.90 14.28
CA LEU A 131 -5.69 16.05 14.67
C LEU A 131 -6.04 17.36 13.93
N VAL A 132 -6.97 17.31 12.97
CA VAL A 132 -7.41 18.44 12.16
C VAL A 132 -8.86 18.72 12.56
N PRO A 133 -9.17 19.89 13.13
CA PRO A 133 -10.54 20.32 13.40
C PRO A 133 -11.40 20.20 12.13
N GLU A 134 -12.67 19.83 12.27
CA GLU A 134 -13.57 19.66 11.12
C GLU A 134 -13.60 20.90 10.22
N GLU A 135 -13.48 22.11 10.78
CA GLU A 135 -13.43 23.35 10.02
C GLU A 135 -12.22 23.48 9.07
N ASN A 136 -11.16 22.68 9.29
CA ASN A 136 -9.93 22.66 8.49
C ASN A 136 -9.79 21.38 7.64
N LEU A 137 -10.78 20.48 7.69
CA LEU A 137 -10.85 19.36 6.76
C LEU A 137 -11.27 19.89 5.40
N VAL A 138 -10.29 20.16 4.53
CA VAL A 138 -10.55 20.27 3.09
C VAL A 138 -10.98 18.88 2.63
N ALA A 139 -12.29 18.62 2.59
CA ALA A 139 -12.83 17.40 2.03
C ALA A 139 -12.28 17.27 0.61
N SER A 140 -11.44 16.25 0.38
CA SER A 140 -11.04 15.94 -0.98
C SER A 140 -12.30 15.53 -1.72
N THR A 141 -12.69 16.26 -2.76
CA THR A 141 -13.77 15.87 -3.70
C THR A 141 -13.45 14.60 -4.49
N TYR A 142 -12.35 13.93 -4.14
CA TYR A 142 -11.88 12.68 -4.70
C TYR A 142 -12.95 11.60 -4.67
N SER A 143 -13.70 11.44 -3.57
CA SER A 143 -14.79 10.45 -3.49
C SER A 143 -15.93 10.76 -4.46
N ASP A 144 -16.29 12.04 -4.61
CA ASP A 144 -17.34 12.47 -5.55
C ASP A 144 -16.88 12.26 -7.01
N GLN A 145 -15.62 12.58 -7.30
CA GLN A 145 -15.01 12.34 -8.62
C GLN A 145 -14.89 10.85 -8.95
N LEU A 146 -14.55 10.00 -7.96
CA LEU A 146 -14.49 8.55 -8.13
C LEU A 146 -15.88 7.99 -8.43
N THR A 147 -16.88 8.45 -7.69
CA THR A 147 -18.28 8.02 -7.87
C THR A 147 -18.78 8.40 -9.26
N ALA A 148 -18.46 9.62 -9.73
CA ALA A 148 -18.78 10.05 -11.08
C ALA A 148 -18.08 9.21 -12.17
N LEU A 149 -16.81 8.84 -11.96
CA LEU A 149 -16.07 7.96 -12.87
C LEU A 149 -16.69 6.56 -12.96
N TYR A 150 -17.06 5.97 -11.82
CA TYR A 150 -17.67 4.64 -11.80
C TYR A 150 -19.10 4.63 -12.31
N ALA A 151 -19.90 5.66 -12.00
CA ALA A 151 -21.25 5.82 -12.55
C ALA A 151 -21.22 5.90 -14.09
N ASN A 152 -20.26 6.63 -14.66
CA ASN A 152 -20.09 6.67 -16.12
C ASN A 152 -19.61 5.33 -16.72
N SER A 153 -18.95 4.49 -15.94
CA SER A 153 -18.45 3.19 -16.43
C SER A 153 -19.53 2.10 -16.46
N SER A 154 -20.52 2.15 -15.56
CA SER A 154 -21.65 1.22 -15.56
C SER A 154 -22.61 1.46 -16.73
N ASP A 155 -22.66 2.68 -17.26
CA ASP A 155 -23.50 3.02 -18.41
C ASP A 155 -22.86 2.60 -19.75
N ALA A 156 -21.55 2.30 -19.77
CA ALA A 156 -20.81 1.90 -20.97
C ALA A 156 -20.81 0.39 -21.26
N GLU A 157 -21.27 -0.46 -20.33
CA GLU A 157 -21.35 -1.93 -20.51
C GLU A 157 -22.76 -2.41 -20.93
N LEU A 158 -23.70 -1.50 -21.18
CA LEU A 158 -25.09 -1.83 -21.57
C LEU A 158 -25.49 -1.43 -23.01
N GLU A 159 -24.53 -1.06 -23.88
CA GLU A 159 -24.73 -0.93 -25.33
C GLU A 159 -23.99 -2.01 -26.14
#